data_AF-A0A6A7G779-F1
#
_entry.id   AF-A0A6A7G779-F1
#
_cell.length_a   1.000
_cell.length_b   1.000
_cell.length_c   1.000
_cell.angle_alpha   90.00
_cell.angle_beta   90.00
_cell.angle_gamma   90.00
#
_symmetry.space_group_name_H-M   'P 1'
#
loop_
_entity.id
_entity.type
_entity.pdbx_description
1 polymer ?
#
loop_
_entity_poly.entity_id
_entity_poly.type
_entity_poly.pdbx_seq_one_letter_code
_entity_poly.pdbx_strand_id
1 'polypeptide(L)'
;ILFIVFVEAAAVCWFYGAERFADDVQKMIGFRPGCFWITCWKYISPTFTLMLFVFSFIPSDRLDTNPKKEQEMWITILGWCITCSSIIWIPVYIVYMYFITTGTMKERLRKMIKPVEYTHQEIERMSMYATHV
;
A
#
# COMPACT_ATOMS: atom_id res chain seq x y z
N ILE A 1 1.33 0.07 -11.19
CA ILE A 1 1.11 1.04 -10.08
C ILE A 1 -0.31 1.00 -9.52
N LEU A 2 -1.37 1.08 -10.33
CA LEU A 2 -2.77 1.06 -9.84
C LEU A 2 -3.10 -0.13 -8.94
N PHE A 3 -2.57 -1.33 -9.27
CA PHE A 3 -2.71 -2.51 -8.41
C PHE A 3 -2.10 -2.31 -7.01
N ILE A 4 -0.92 -1.69 -6.92
CA ILE A 4 -0.26 -1.38 -5.64
C ILE A 4 -1.13 -0.44 -4.82
N VAL A 5 -1.62 0.64 -5.43
CA VAL A 5 -2.48 1.63 -4.77
C VAL A 5 -3.77 0.98 -4.26
N PHE A 6 -4.35 0.06 -5.02
CA PHE A 6 -5.52 -0.70 -4.58
C PHE A 6 -5.20 -1.57 -3.35
N VAL A 7 -4.12 -2.34 -3.38
CA VAL A 7 -3.70 -3.20 -2.26
C VAL A 7 -3.36 -2.35 -1.03
N GLU A 8 -2.69 -1.22 -1.20
CA GLU A 8 -2.36 -0.28 -0.14
C GLU A 8 -3.63 0.33 0.51
N ALA A 9 -4.57 0.80 -0.31
CA ALA A 9 -5.85 1.32 0.18
C ALA A 9 -6.66 0.25 0.92
N ALA A 10 -6.71 -0.98 0.39
CA ALA A 10 -7.36 -2.11 1.05
C ALA A 10 -6.65 -2.50 2.36
N ALA A 11 -5.31 -2.49 2.38
CA ALA A 11 -4.51 -2.74 3.58
C ALA A 11 -4.84 -1.73 4.69
N VAL A 12 -4.84 -0.44 4.40
CA VAL A 12 -5.15 0.59 5.39
C VAL A 12 -6.62 0.54 5.82
N CYS A 13 -7.55 0.44 4.88
CA CYS A 13 -8.97 0.57 5.20
C CYS A 13 -9.59 -0.67 5.82
N TRP A 14 -9.15 -1.87 5.42
CA TRP A 14 -9.72 -3.14 5.87
C TRP A 14 -8.82 -3.92 6.82
N PHE A 15 -7.50 -3.98 6.59
CA PHE A 15 -6.60 -4.72 7.47
C PHE A 15 -6.18 -3.91 8.71
N TYR A 16 -5.75 -2.67 8.52
CA TYR A 16 -5.46 -1.74 9.63
C TYR A 16 -6.75 -1.23 10.28
N GLY A 17 -7.76 -0.96 9.46
CA GLY A 17 -9.09 -0.56 9.86
C GLY A 17 -9.28 0.95 9.77
N ALA A 18 -10.30 1.36 9.02
CA ALA A 18 -10.61 2.78 8.79
C ALA A 18 -10.89 3.59 10.07
N GLU A 19 -11.42 2.95 11.12
CA GLU A 19 -11.63 3.63 12.41
C GLU A 19 -10.32 3.91 13.16
N ARG A 20 -9.41 2.93 13.19
CA ARG A 20 -8.09 3.10 13.81
C ARG A 20 -7.28 4.17 13.08
N PHE A 21 -7.38 4.18 11.75
CA PHE A 21 -6.82 5.25 10.93
C PHE A 21 -7.41 6.63 11.27
N ALA A 22 -8.72 6.73 11.46
CA ALA A 22 -9.36 8.00 11.85
C ALA A 22 -8.91 8.49 13.24
N ASP A 23 -8.68 7.56 14.19
CA ASP A 23 -8.19 7.88 15.52
C ASP A 23 -6.71 8.33 15.48
N ASP A 24 -5.89 7.77 14.60
CA ASP A 24 -4.52 8.23 14.41
C ASP A 24 -4.46 9.60 13.72
N VAL A 25 -5.34 9.82 12.73
CA VAL A 25 -5.52 11.15 12.12
C VAL A 25 -5.94 12.16 13.18
N GLN A 26 -6.85 11.80 14.09
CA GLN A 26 -7.23 12.66 15.21
C GLN A 26 -6.05 13.03 16.11
N LYS A 27 -5.15 12.08 16.41
CA LYS A 27 -3.94 12.37 17.19
C LYS A 27 -2.99 13.34 16.47
N MET A 28 -2.97 13.31 15.14
CA MET A 28 -2.12 14.21 14.33
C MET A 28 -2.68 15.63 14.22
N ILE A 29 -4.00 15.77 14.00
CA ILE A 29 -4.63 17.07 13.69
C ILE A 29 -5.44 17.67 14.85
N GLY A 30 -5.65 16.91 15.92
CA GLY A 30 -6.39 17.32 17.12
C GLY A 30 -7.91 17.16 17.06
N PHE A 31 -8.49 16.75 15.92
CA PHE A 31 -9.93 16.52 15.78
C PHE A 31 -10.25 15.24 15.00
N ARG A 32 -11.35 14.57 15.36
CA ARG A 32 -11.75 13.30 14.72
C ARG A 32 -12.40 13.56 13.36
N PRO A 33 -11.97 12.89 12.28
CA PRO A 33 -12.68 12.90 11.01
C PRO A 33 -14.12 12.39 11.22
N GLY A 34 -15.11 13.09 10.66
CA GLY A 34 -16.51 12.68 10.75
C GLY A 34 -16.80 11.36 10.03
N CYS A 35 -17.93 10.71 10.35
CA CYS A 35 -18.31 9.41 9.78
C CYS A 35 -18.37 9.37 8.25
N PHE A 36 -18.67 10.51 7.60
CA PHE A 36 -18.64 10.65 6.14
C PHE A 36 -17.25 10.37 5.56
N TRP A 37 -16.20 10.92 6.17
CA TRP A 37 -14.82 10.72 5.72
C TRP A 37 -14.37 9.28 5.91
N ILE A 38 -14.70 8.68 7.05
CA ILE A 38 -14.38 7.28 7.34
C ILE A 38 -15.06 6.34 6.33
N THR A 39 -16.33 6.61 6.00
CA THR A 39 -17.07 5.83 4.99
C THR A 39 -16.48 5.99 3.60
N CYS A 40 -16.07 7.21 3.24
CA CYS A 40 -15.39 7.50 1.98
C CYS A 40 -14.08 6.70 1.85
N TRP A 41 -13.25 6.71 2.89
CA TRP A 41 -12.01 5.92 2.90
C TRP A 41 -12.28 4.42 2.84
N LYS A 42 -13.27 3.93 3.60
CA LYS A 42 -13.57 2.50 3.67
C LYS A 42 -14.12 1.91 2.37
N TYR A 43 -14.93 2.67 1.62
CA TYR A 43 -15.67 2.15 0.47
C TYR A 43 -15.40 2.89 -0.83
N ILE A 44 -15.43 4.22 -0.82
CA ILE A 44 -15.34 5.02 -2.06
C ILE A 44 -13.92 4.92 -2.65
N SER A 45 -12.89 5.12 -1.83
CA SER A 45 -11.50 5.10 -2.31
C SER A 45 -11.10 3.73 -2.91
N PRO A 46 -11.30 2.58 -2.23
CA PRO A 46 -11.01 1.27 -2.82
C PRO A 46 -11.83 0.99 -4.09
N THR A 47 -13.10 1.40 -4.13
CA THR A 47 -13.97 1.20 -5.29
C THR A 47 -13.51 2.02 -6.49
N PHE A 48 -13.17 3.29 -6.29
CA PHE A 48 -12.68 4.17 -7.34
C PHE A 48 -11.37 3.66 -7.94
N THR A 49 -10.41 3.26 -7.09
CA THR A 49 -9.14 2.70 -7.54
C THR A 49 -9.32 1.38 -8.28
N LEU A 50 -10.26 0.52 -7.84
CA LEU A 50 -10.62 -0.71 -8.55
C LEU A 50 -11.21 -0.41 -9.93
N MET A 51 -12.08 0.60 -10.03
CA MET A 51 -12.67 1.06 -11.30
C MET A 51 -11.58 1.50 -12.30
N LEU A 52 -10.64 2.34 -11.86
CA LEU A 52 -9.50 2.77 -12.68
C LEU A 52 -8.61 1.61 -13.10
N PHE A 53 -8.39 0.64 -12.20
CA PHE A 53 -7.62 -0.56 -12.51
C PHE A 53 -8.29 -1.38 -13.61
N VAL A 54 -9.61 -1.59 -13.55
CA VAL A 54 -10.37 -2.30 -14.60
C VAL A 54 -10.35 -1.53 -15.92
N PHE A 55 -10.54 -0.21 -15.90
CA PHE A 55 -10.44 0.61 -17.11
C PHE A 55 -9.07 0.57 -17.76
N SER A 56 -7.99 0.42 -16.97
CA SER A 56 -6.64 0.27 -17.51
C SER A 56 -6.43 -0.99 -18.34
N PHE A 57 -7.27 -2.02 -18.22
CA PHE A 57 -7.21 -3.22 -19.07
C PHE A 57 -8.01 -3.10 -20.35
N ILE A 58 -8.85 -2.07 -20.49
CA ILE A 58 -9.59 -1.85 -21.72
C ILE A 58 -8.59 -1.32 -22.75
N PRO A 59 -8.29 -2.09 -23.82
CA PRO A 59 -7.39 -1.62 -24.85
C PRO A 59 -8.07 -0.46 -25.59
N SER A 60 -7.40 0.69 -25.67
CA SER A 60 -7.80 1.78 -26.55
C SER A 60 -7.46 1.40 -28.01
N ASP A 61 -8.10 0.35 -28.53
CA ASP A 61 -7.93 -0.14 -29.90
C ASP A 61 -8.68 0.76 -30.89
N ARG A 62 -8.33 2.03 -30.98
CA ARG A 62 -8.86 2.92 -32.02
C ARG A 62 -7.79 3.91 -32.43
N LEU A 63 -7.07 3.57 -33.51
CA LEU A 63 -6.31 4.42 -34.44
C LEU A 63 -4.83 4.03 -34.60
N ASP A 64 -4.52 2.82 -35.08
CA ASP A 64 -3.22 2.61 -35.73
C ASP A 64 -3.27 1.52 -36.81
N THR A 65 -3.48 1.96 -38.04
CA THR A 65 -3.28 1.20 -39.28
C THR A 65 -1.79 1.15 -39.60
N ASN A 66 -0.96 0.56 -38.73
CA ASN A 66 0.49 0.49 -38.93
C ASN A 66 1.02 -0.95 -38.78
N PRO A 67 1.75 -1.49 -39.78
CA PRO A 67 2.27 -2.87 -39.78
C PRO A 67 3.43 -3.11 -38.79
N LYS A 68 3.67 -2.22 -37.81
CA LYS A 68 4.76 -2.32 -36.82
C LYS A 68 4.43 -3.21 -35.61
N LYS A 69 3.22 -3.75 -35.54
CA LYS A 69 2.72 -4.57 -34.41
C LYS A 69 3.59 -5.79 -34.07
N GLU A 70 4.32 -6.35 -35.04
CA GLU A 70 5.22 -7.48 -34.78
C GLU A 70 6.53 -7.08 -34.07
N GLN A 71 6.95 -5.81 -34.14
CA GLN A 71 8.18 -5.34 -33.49
C GLN A 71 7.96 -4.90 -32.02
N GLU A 72 6.70 -4.86 -31.57
CA GLU A 72 6.31 -4.29 -30.27
C GLU A 72 6.30 -5.30 -29.12
N MET A 73 6.37 -6.61 -29.40
CA MET A 73 6.30 -7.65 -28.36
C MET A 73 7.42 -7.52 -27.32
N TRP A 74 8.65 -7.26 -27.76
CA TRP A 74 9.79 -7.03 -26.86
C TRP A 74 9.58 -5.82 -25.95
N ILE A 75 8.97 -4.76 -26.49
CA ILE A 75 8.68 -3.52 -25.76
C ILE A 75 7.60 -3.79 -24.71
N THR A 76 6.56 -4.54 -25.06
CA THR A 76 5.52 -4.96 -24.11
C THR A 76 6.11 -5.82 -23.00
N ILE A 77 6.93 -6.83 -23.31
CA ILE A 77 7.59 -7.69 -22.31
C ILE A 77 8.49 -6.85 -21.39
N LEU A 78 9.29 -5.93 -21.94
CA LEU A 78 10.11 -5.02 -21.13
C LEU A 78 9.25 -4.13 -20.23
N GLY A 79 8.11 -3.63 -20.71
CA GLY A 79 7.16 -2.86 -19.91
C GLY A 79 6.61 -3.65 -18.71
N TRP A 80 6.27 -4.92 -18.92
CA TRP A 80 5.85 -5.82 -17.84
C TRP A 80 7.00 -6.11 -16.87
N CYS A 81 8.22 -6.35 -17.35
CA CYS A 81 9.40 -6.57 -16.51
C CYS A 81 9.71 -5.38 -15.59
N ILE A 82 9.67 -4.15 -16.12
CA ILE A 82 9.86 -2.92 -15.33
C ILE A 82 8.77 -2.80 -14.27
N THR A 83 7.51 -3.07 -14.65
CA THR A 83 6.37 -3.01 -13.72
C THR A 83 6.50 -4.05 -12.60
N CYS A 84 6.91 -5.28 -12.92
CA CYS A 84 7.14 -6.34 -11.93
C CYS A 84 8.33 -6.03 -11.00
N SER A 85 9.38 -5.40 -11.51
CA SER A 85 10.57 -5.03 -10.74
C SER A 85 10.24 -4.11 -9.57
N SER A 86 9.33 -3.15 -9.72
CA SER A 86 8.91 -2.29 -8.60
C SER A 86 8.01 -3.03 -7.60
N ILE A 87 7.17 -3.96 -8.06
CA ILE A 87 6.20 -4.67 -7.22
C ILE A 87 6.89 -5.73 -6.35
N ILE A 88 7.96 -6.38 -6.84
CA ILE A 88 8.59 -7.53 -6.17
C ILE A 88 9.26 -7.17 -4.83
N TRP A 89 9.62 -5.91 -4.59
CA TRP A 89 10.25 -5.49 -3.35
C TRP A 89 9.35 -5.65 -2.11
N ILE A 90 8.05 -5.44 -2.27
CA ILE A 90 7.06 -5.57 -1.18
C ILE A 90 6.96 -7.02 -0.68
N PRO A 91 6.73 -8.04 -1.52
CA PRO A 91 6.70 -9.43 -1.07
C PRO A 91 8.07 -9.93 -0.61
N VAL A 92 9.18 -9.49 -1.21
CA VAL A 92 10.53 -9.82 -0.73
C VAL A 92 10.72 -9.36 0.71
N TYR A 93 10.26 -8.15 1.06
CA TYR A 93 10.32 -7.64 2.44
C TYR A 93 9.47 -8.47 3.41
N ILE A 94 8.25 -8.86 3.01
CA ILE A 94 7.37 -9.73 3.82
C ILE A 94 8.03 -11.09 4.07
N VAL A 95 8.62 -11.71 3.04
CA VAL A 95 9.31 -13.00 3.14
C VAL A 95 10.57 -12.88 4.02
N TYR A 96 11.35 -11.83 3.85
CA TYR A 96 12.53 -11.54 4.67
C TYR A 96 12.15 -11.43 6.16
N MET A 97 11.12 -10.64 6.49
CA MET A 97 10.60 -10.51 7.86
C MET A 97 10.03 -11.83 8.39
N TYR A 98 9.40 -12.63 7.54
CA TYR A 98 8.86 -13.93 7.91
C TYR A 98 9.96 -14.92 8.33
N PHE A 99 11.09 -14.94 7.62
CA PHE A 99 12.22 -15.83 7.97
C PHE A 99 12.98 -15.38 9.23
N ILE A 100 13.11 -14.07 9.46
CA ILE A 100 13.81 -13.53 10.64
C ILE A 100 12.96 -13.63 11.92
N THR A 101 11.64 -13.54 11.82
CA THR A 101 10.77 -13.60 13.00
C THR A 101 10.71 -15.02 13.55
N THR A 102 11.24 -15.30 14.74
CA THR A 102 11.04 -16.58 15.45
C THR A 102 9.65 -16.63 16.09
N GLY A 103 8.90 -17.74 15.89
CA GLY A 103 7.57 -17.95 16.49
C GLY A 103 6.63 -18.85 15.68
N THR A 104 5.46 -19.15 16.25
CA THR A 104 4.41 -19.98 15.64
C THR A 104 3.72 -19.23 14.47
N MET A 105 3.19 -19.93 13.46
CA MET A 105 2.56 -19.32 12.26
C MET A 105 1.55 -18.19 12.58
N LYS A 106 0.70 -18.41 13.60
CA LYS A 106 -0.31 -17.42 14.04
C LYS A 106 0.29 -16.25 14.81
N GLU A 107 1.36 -16.46 15.57
CA GLU A 107 2.06 -15.39 16.30
C GLU A 107 2.85 -14.51 15.35
N ARG A 108 3.52 -15.09 14.35
CA ARG A 108 4.22 -14.35 13.30
C ARG A 108 3.28 -13.41 12.56
N LEU A 109 2.12 -13.91 12.11
CA LEU A 109 1.13 -13.09 11.42
C LEU A 109 0.59 -11.98 12.31
N ARG A 110 0.27 -12.30 13.57
CA ARG A 110 -0.22 -11.31 14.54
C ARG A 110 0.83 -10.25 14.88
N LYS A 111 2.12 -10.62 14.93
CA LYS A 111 3.23 -9.70 15.20
C LYS A 111 3.49 -8.75 14.02
N MET A 112 3.30 -9.23 12.78
CA MET A 112 3.44 -8.41 11.56
C MET A 112 2.28 -7.43 11.34
N ILE A 113 1.07 -7.74 11.82
CA ILE A 113 -0.11 -6.87 11.68
C ILE A 113 -0.17 -5.80 12.79
N LYS A 114 0.55 -6.00 13.89
CA LYS A 114 0.60 -4.99 14.96
C LYS A 114 1.45 -3.79 14.52
N PRO A 115 0.90 -2.57 14.53
CA PRO A 115 1.71 -1.38 14.29
C PRO A 115 2.79 -1.26 15.38
N VAL A 116 3.95 -0.71 15.01
CA VAL A 116 4.96 -0.30 15.99
C VAL A 116 4.36 0.84 16.80
N GLU A 117 4.11 0.56 18.08
CA GLU A 117 3.57 1.54 19.02
C GLU A 117 4.75 2.12 19.81
N TYR A 118 5.19 3.32 19.44
CA TYR A 118 6.26 4.01 20.17
C TYR A 118 5.70 4.50 21.50
N THR A 119 6.32 4.10 22.59
CA THR A 119 5.97 4.65 23.90
C THR A 119 6.41 6.12 23.93
N HIS A 120 5.64 7.02 24.54
CA HIS A 120 6.03 8.43 24.69
C HIS A 120 7.47 8.60 25.22
N GLN A 121 7.90 7.69 26.10
CA GLN A 121 9.26 7.64 26.65
C GLN A 121 10.37 7.31 25.61
N GLU A 122 10.03 6.64 24.51
CA GLU A 122 10.96 6.33 23.42
C GLU A 122 11.07 7.50 22.45
N ILE A 123 9.96 8.21 22.20
CA ILE A 123 9.94 9.43 21.39
C ILE A 123 10.81 10.51 22.04
N GLU A 124 10.68 10.71 23.35
CA GLU A 124 11.52 11.66 24.10
C GLU A 124 13.01 11.29 24.09
N ARG A 125 13.32 9.98 24.16
CA ARG A 125 14.70 9.50 24.04
C ARG A 125 15.28 9.76 22.65
N MET A 126 14.50 9.51 21.59
CA MET A 126 14.94 9.78 20.22
C MET A 126 15.12 11.27 19.95
N SER A 127 14.24 12.14 20.48
CA SER A 127 14.39 13.59 20.36
C SER A 127 15.62 14.11 21.12
N MET A 128 15.93 13.54 22.30
CA MET A 128 17.18 13.86 23.00
C MET A 128 18.41 13.51 22.16
N TYR A 129 18.45 12.31 21.58
CA TYR A 129 19.60 11.87 20.80
C TYR A 129 19.79 12.71 19.53
N ALA A 130 18.69 13.11 18.87
CA ALA A 130 18.74 13.97 17.69
C ALA A 130 19.17 15.41 17.97
N THR A 131 19.02 15.89 19.22
CA THR A 131 19.44 17.24 19.63
C THR A 131 20.92 17.30 20.03
N HIS A 132 21.55 16.14 20.26
CA HIS A 132 22.96 16.01 20.67
C HIS A 132 23.91 15.65 19.51
N VAL A 133 23.45 15.71 18.26
CA VAL A 133 24.25 15.56 17.02
C VAL A 133 24.25 16.90 16.29
#